data_AF-A0A7X7L2U3-F1
#
_entry.id   AF-A0A7X7L2U3-F1
#
_cell.length_a   1.000
_cell.length_b   1.000
_cell.length_c   1.000
_cell.angle_alpha   90.00
_cell.angle_beta   90.00
_cell.angle_gamma   90.00
#
_symmetry.space_group_name_H-M   'P 1'
#
loop_
_entity.id
_entity.type
_entity.pdbx_description
1 polymer ?
#
loop_
_entity_poly.entity_id
_entity_poly.type
_entity_poly.pdbx_seq_one_letter_code
_entity_poly.pdbx_strand_id
1 'polypeptide(L)'
;MQDLKRTPLYEDHQKLGAKLVEFAGWELPVRYSGVVEEHHTVRRAAGLFDICHMGEIRVSGPEAEAALNYLSCNNVTALSDGRAQYSAILNPEGGVVDDIIIYRLAKERYLVCVNAANAAKDFAWFCSHNRFNASFVDASAGTGLLALQGPAAQEVLRAYAPALDLSGLKYFHCKEVVLEGLPAMVARTGYTGEDGFELYVPWEEVAELWRSLLKVGESFGLKPIGLGARDSLRLEACYSLYGHELREDRSALESGLGWIVKFSKGDFIGREALLKEHASGPKRKSVGFFVE
;
A
#
# COMPACT_ATOMS: atom_id res chain seq x y z
N MET A 1 -21.88 14.62 -14.21
CA MET A 1 -20.91 13.52 -14.02
C MET A 1 -19.61 14.17 -13.63
N GLN A 2 -19.02 13.76 -12.52
CA GLN A 2 -17.70 14.26 -12.13
C GLN A 2 -16.68 13.55 -13.02
N ASP A 3 -15.72 14.28 -13.59
CA ASP A 3 -14.68 13.66 -14.41
C ASP A 3 -13.81 12.75 -13.54
N LEU A 4 -13.59 11.51 -14.00
CA LEU A 4 -12.73 10.55 -13.30
C LEU A 4 -11.28 11.03 -13.30
N LYS A 5 -10.58 10.79 -12.18
CA LYS A 5 -9.14 11.03 -12.07
C LYS A 5 -8.36 10.03 -12.92
N ARG A 6 -7.17 10.42 -13.39
CA ARG A 6 -6.31 9.61 -14.24
C ARG A 6 -4.87 9.63 -13.74
N THR A 7 -4.24 8.46 -13.73
CA THR A 7 -2.80 8.33 -13.40
C THR A 7 -1.94 8.79 -14.58
N PRO A 8 -0.61 8.96 -14.41
CA PRO A 8 0.28 9.29 -15.52
C PRO A 8 0.29 8.22 -16.63
N LEU A 9 -0.21 7.02 -16.32
CA LEU A 9 -0.21 5.86 -17.21
C LEU A 9 -1.51 5.68 -17.99
N TYR A 10 -2.47 6.59 -17.87
CA TYR A 10 -3.75 6.47 -18.57
C TYR A 10 -3.59 6.22 -20.08
N GLU A 11 -2.73 6.99 -20.76
CA GLU A 11 -2.48 6.78 -22.19
C GLU A 11 -1.78 5.45 -22.48
N ASP A 12 -0.87 5.02 -21.62
CA ASP A 12 -0.18 3.73 -21.74
C ASP A 12 -1.17 2.58 -21.62
N HIS A 13 -2.11 2.66 -20.68
CA HIS A 13 -3.18 1.68 -20.52
C HIS A 13 -4.03 1.57 -21.79
N GLN A 14 -4.39 2.70 -22.39
CA GLN A 14 -5.14 2.72 -23.65
C GLN A 14 -4.34 2.10 -24.81
N LYS A 15 -3.06 2.47 -24.95
CA LYS A 15 -2.16 1.93 -26.00
C LYS A 15 -1.97 0.42 -25.87
N LEU A 16 -1.98 -0.10 -24.65
CA LEU A 16 -1.92 -1.53 -24.34
C LEU A 16 -3.26 -2.25 -24.46
N GLY A 17 -4.34 -1.56 -24.89
CA GLY A 17 -5.66 -2.14 -25.08
C GLY A 17 -6.36 -2.53 -23.78
N ALA A 18 -5.98 -1.92 -22.65
CA ALA A 18 -6.58 -2.22 -21.36
C ALA A 18 -8.07 -1.90 -21.33
N LYS A 19 -8.84 -2.73 -20.62
CA LYS A 19 -10.22 -2.39 -20.27
C LYS A 19 -10.19 -1.50 -19.02
N LEU A 20 -10.56 -0.24 -19.16
CA LEU A 20 -10.62 0.71 -18.05
C LEU A 20 -11.99 0.66 -17.35
N VAL A 21 -11.99 0.87 -16.04
CA VAL A 21 -13.19 0.97 -15.18
C VAL A 21 -13.00 2.10 -14.18
N GLU A 22 -14.12 2.58 -13.62
CA GLU A 22 -14.09 3.43 -12.43
C GLU A 22 -13.71 2.59 -11.20
N PHE A 23 -12.68 3.02 -10.47
CA PHE A 23 -12.31 2.48 -9.17
C PHE A 23 -11.90 3.62 -8.25
N ALA A 24 -12.62 3.81 -7.14
CA ALA A 24 -12.38 4.89 -6.18
C ALA A 24 -12.27 6.31 -6.80
N GLY A 25 -13.06 6.59 -7.85
CA GLY A 25 -13.03 7.86 -8.58
C GLY A 25 -11.87 8.01 -9.58
N TRP A 26 -11.12 6.93 -9.84
CA TRP A 26 -10.06 6.87 -10.84
C TRP A 26 -10.45 5.98 -12.02
N GLU A 27 -9.94 6.30 -13.20
CA GLU A 27 -10.05 5.48 -14.40
C GLU A 27 -8.82 4.56 -14.52
N LEU A 28 -9.01 3.27 -14.20
CA LEU A 28 -7.91 2.31 -14.03
C LEU A 28 -8.16 1.00 -14.80
N PRO A 29 -7.09 0.29 -15.20
CA PRO A 29 -7.20 -0.95 -15.94
C PRO A 29 -7.72 -2.09 -15.06
N VAL A 30 -8.89 -2.63 -15.36
CA VAL A 30 -9.37 -3.86 -14.70
C VAL A 30 -8.63 -5.09 -15.21
N ARG A 31 -8.19 -5.05 -16.48
CA ARG A 31 -7.40 -6.10 -17.16
C ARG A 31 -6.78 -5.56 -18.45
N TYR A 32 -5.71 -6.20 -18.90
CA TYR A 32 -5.05 -6.02 -20.20
C TYR A 32 -5.33 -7.21 -21.13
N SER A 33 -5.06 -8.44 -20.69
CA SER A 33 -5.28 -9.66 -21.49
C SER A 33 -6.41 -10.52 -20.93
N GLY A 34 -6.47 -10.68 -19.61
CA GLY A 34 -7.47 -11.49 -18.93
C GLY A 34 -7.08 -11.76 -17.49
N VAL A 35 -8.06 -11.66 -16.57
CA VAL A 35 -7.81 -11.76 -15.11
C VAL A 35 -7.06 -13.03 -14.72
N VAL A 36 -7.42 -14.18 -15.29
CA VAL A 36 -6.77 -15.48 -15.00
C VAL A 36 -5.34 -15.54 -15.54
N GLU A 37 -5.10 -15.04 -16.75
CA GLU A 37 -3.76 -15.03 -17.35
C GLU A 37 -2.82 -14.08 -16.58
N GLU A 38 -3.31 -12.89 -16.25
CA GLU A 38 -2.61 -11.88 -15.47
C GLU A 38 -2.29 -12.40 -14.06
N HIS A 39 -3.25 -13.04 -13.40
CA HIS A 39 -3.05 -13.71 -12.13
C HIS A 39 -1.91 -14.74 -12.21
N HIS A 40 -1.98 -15.65 -13.17
CA HIS A 40 -0.94 -16.67 -13.34
C HIS A 40 0.42 -16.07 -13.73
N THR A 41 0.42 -14.93 -14.42
CA THR A 41 1.65 -14.20 -14.74
C THR A 41 2.36 -13.75 -13.47
N VAL A 42 1.65 -13.18 -12.50
CA VAL A 42 2.23 -12.80 -11.20
C VAL A 42 2.71 -14.01 -10.42
N ARG A 43 1.93 -15.09 -10.39
CA ARG A 43 2.30 -16.34 -9.67
C ARG A 43 3.53 -17.05 -10.25
N ARG A 44 3.80 -16.89 -11.55
CA ARG A 44 4.81 -17.69 -12.28
C ARG A 44 6.03 -16.89 -12.75
N ALA A 45 5.90 -15.57 -12.85
CA ALA A 45 6.91 -14.69 -13.43
C ALA A 45 6.92 -13.34 -12.68
N ALA A 46 6.49 -12.26 -13.32
CA ALA A 46 6.35 -10.95 -12.69
C ALA A 46 5.20 -10.16 -13.30
N GLY A 47 4.56 -9.32 -12.49
CA GLY A 47 3.53 -8.39 -12.90
C GLY A 47 3.85 -6.97 -12.45
N LEU A 48 3.56 -6.00 -13.32
CA LEU A 48 3.69 -4.57 -13.03
C LEU A 48 2.29 -3.94 -12.90
N PHE A 49 2.02 -3.33 -11.76
CA PHE A 49 0.73 -2.72 -11.44
C PHE A 49 0.88 -1.20 -11.35
N ASP A 50 -0.05 -0.49 -11.98
CA ASP A 50 -0.27 0.93 -11.71
C ASP A 50 -1.08 1.09 -10.43
N ILE A 51 -0.43 1.58 -9.38
CA ILE A 51 -1.07 1.87 -8.09
C ILE A 51 -0.88 3.33 -7.69
N CYS A 52 -0.68 4.23 -8.66
CA CYS A 52 -0.56 5.68 -8.42
C CYS A 52 -1.86 6.34 -7.90
N HIS A 53 -2.95 5.57 -7.79
CA HIS A 53 -4.21 6.04 -7.22
C HIS A 53 -4.19 6.04 -5.69
N MET A 54 -3.24 5.35 -5.06
CA MET A 54 -3.03 5.34 -3.61
C MET A 54 -2.71 6.75 -3.10
N GLY A 55 -2.88 6.98 -1.80
CA GLY A 55 -2.56 8.24 -1.16
C GLY A 55 -1.26 8.17 -0.37
N GLU A 56 -0.52 9.26 -0.36
CA GLU A 56 0.75 9.39 0.37
C GLU A 56 0.73 10.57 1.32
N ILE A 57 0.91 10.32 2.62
CA ILE A 57 1.02 11.36 3.64
C ILE A 57 2.46 11.36 4.18
N ARG A 58 3.19 12.45 3.93
CA ARG A 58 4.50 12.67 4.57
C ARG A 58 4.28 13.20 5.97
N VAL A 59 4.91 12.56 6.95
CA VAL A 59 4.82 12.95 8.36
C VAL A 59 6.21 13.26 8.90
N SER A 60 6.37 14.43 9.51
CA SER A 60 7.68 14.84 10.02
C SER A 60 7.61 15.68 11.30
N GLY A 61 8.74 15.81 11.98
CA GLY A 61 8.90 16.66 13.16
C GLY A 61 9.11 15.89 14.48
N PRO A 62 9.41 16.61 15.57
CA PRO A 62 9.91 16.02 16.81
C PRO A 62 8.98 14.98 17.45
N GLU A 63 7.67 15.13 17.26
CA GLU A 63 6.67 14.22 17.82
C GLU A 63 5.95 13.38 16.74
N ALA A 64 6.52 13.26 15.53
CA ALA A 64 5.94 12.46 14.46
C ALA A 64 5.70 10.99 14.84
N GLU A 65 6.64 10.39 15.58
CA GLU A 65 6.48 9.01 16.09
C GLU A 65 5.30 8.91 17.07
N ALA A 66 5.18 9.87 18.00
CA ALA A 66 4.11 9.89 18.99
C ALA A 66 2.75 10.10 18.33
N ALA A 67 2.67 11.00 17.33
CA ALA A 67 1.46 11.23 16.56
C ALA A 67 1.01 9.96 15.83
N LEU A 68 1.92 9.30 15.09
CA LEU A 68 1.60 8.06 14.37
C LEU A 68 1.25 6.90 15.31
N ASN A 69 1.89 6.83 16.48
CA ASN A 69 1.52 5.87 17.53
C ASN A 69 0.12 6.13 18.08
N TYR A 70 -0.31 7.37 18.21
CA TYR A 70 -1.66 7.68 18.69
C TYR A 70 -2.74 7.44 17.62
N LEU A 71 -2.42 7.76 16.36
CA LEU A 71 -3.37 7.74 15.23
C LEU A 71 -3.57 6.36 14.59
N SER A 72 -2.71 5.39 14.89
CA SER A 72 -2.80 4.03 14.33
C SER A 72 -2.82 2.97 15.43
N CYS A 73 -3.14 1.71 15.14
CA CYS A 73 -3.26 0.66 16.17
C CYS A 73 -1.98 -0.16 16.43
N ASN A 74 -1.00 -0.14 15.50
CA ASN A 74 0.27 -0.85 15.64
C ASN A 74 1.34 0.00 16.34
N ASN A 75 2.44 -0.61 16.81
CA ASN A 75 3.48 0.06 17.59
C ASN A 75 4.57 0.67 16.69
N VAL A 76 4.42 1.95 16.36
CA VAL A 76 5.36 2.72 15.53
C VAL A 76 6.73 2.86 16.20
N THR A 77 6.83 2.86 17.53
CA THR A 77 8.12 2.89 18.25
C THR A 77 8.97 1.64 17.99
N ALA A 78 8.37 0.53 17.56
CA ALA A 78 9.11 -0.67 17.18
C ALA A 78 9.78 -0.55 15.79
N LEU A 79 9.45 0.47 14.99
CA LEU A 79 10.10 0.73 13.71
C LEU A 79 11.47 1.37 13.91
N SER A 80 12.45 0.86 13.18
CA SER A 80 13.74 1.52 12.94
C SER A 80 13.76 2.12 11.54
N ASP A 81 14.72 3.01 11.28
CA ASP A 81 14.90 3.62 9.96
C ASP A 81 15.04 2.55 8.86
N GLY A 82 14.39 2.79 7.73
CA GLY A 82 14.29 1.86 6.60
C GLY A 82 13.32 0.69 6.82
N ARG A 83 12.47 0.72 7.85
CA ARG A 83 11.43 -0.31 8.08
C ARG A 83 10.04 0.24 7.92
N ALA A 84 9.14 -0.64 7.52
CA ALA A 84 7.72 -0.39 7.39
C ALA A 84 6.93 -1.31 8.34
N GLN A 85 5.67 -0.97 8.58
CA GLN A 85 4.69 -1.89 9.14
C GLN A 85 3.30 -1.63 8.56
N TYR A 86 2.53 -2.70 8.47
CA TYR A 86 1.09 -2.63 8.26
C TYR A 86 0.41 -2.20 9.58
N SER A 87 -0.57 -1.33 9.48
CA SER A 87 -1.33 -0.79 10.62
C SER A 87 -2.76 -0.47 10.18
N ALA A 88 -3.59 -0.01 11.11
CA ALA A 88 -4.93 0.49 10.82
C ALA A 88 -5.18 1.81 11.55
N ILE A 89 -5.93 2.70 10.89
CA ILE A 89 -6.56 3.87 11.48
C ILE A 89 -7.90 3.41 12.05
N LEU A 90 -8.19 3.76 13.30
CA LEU A 90 -9.42 3.35 13.96
C LEU A 90 -10.25 4.57 14.38
N ASN A 91 -11.57 4.38 14.44
CA ASN A 91 -12.47 5.31 15.12
C ASN A 91 -12.48 5.01 16.65
N PRO A 92 -13.07 5.90 17.49
CA PRO A 92 -13.14 5.69 18.94
C PRO A 92 -13.83 4.40 19.37
N GLU A 93 -14.72 3.86 18.55
CA GLU A 93 -15.42 2.59 18.74
C GLU A 93 -14.57 1.36 18.36
N GLY A 94 -13.36 1.56 17.85
CA GLY A 94 -12.43 0.50 17.45
C GLY A 94 -12.67 -0.05 16.04
N GLY A 95 -13.61 0.55 15.29
CA GLY A 95 -13.89 0.27 13.89
C GLY A 95 -12.79 0.76 12.96
N VAL A 96 -12.58 0.06 11.84
CA VAL A 96 -11.47 0.35 10.91
C VAL A 96 -11.85 1.49 9.97
N VAL A 97 -11.15 2.62 10.08
CA VAL A 97 -11.30 3.80 9.21
C VAL A 97 -10.52 3.61 7.92
N ASP A 98 -9.31 3.07 8.00
CA ASP A 98 -8.52 2.58 6.87
C ASP A 98 -7.44 1.60 7.36
N ASP A 99 -6.94 0.75 6.48
CA ASP A 99 -5.67 0.04 6.67
C ASP A 99 -4.55 0.69 5.87
N ILE A 100 -3.36 0.77 6.47
CA ILE A 100 -2.27 1.63 6.00
C ILE A 100 -0.92 0.94 6.13
N ILE A 101 0.08 1.41 5.39
CA ILE A 101 1.49 1.10 5.63
C ILE A 101 2.21 2.35 6.10
N ILE A 102 2.90 2.23 7.25
CA ILE A 102 3.74 3.30 7.80
C ILE A 102 5.20 2.91 7.56
N TYR A 103 5.93 3.75 6.83
CA TYR A 103 7.37 3.65 6.59
C TYR A 103 8.11 4.65 7.48
N ARG A 104 9.13 4.20 8.22
CA ARG A 104 10.08 5.07 8.92
C ARG A 104 11.29 5.29 8.01
N LEU A 105 11.37 6.47 7.41
CA LEU A 105 12.43 6.80 6.44
C LEU A 105 13.72 7.20 7.17
N ALA A 106 13.58 8.01 8.21
CA ALA A 106 14.64 8.40 9.12
C ALA A 106 14.04 8.79 10.47
N LYS A 107 14.88 9.14 11.45
CA LYS A 107 14.43 9.86 12.63
C LYS A 107 13.54 11.05 12.23
N GLU A 108 12.34 11.11 12.82
CA GLU A 108 11.37 12.19 12.61
C GLU A 108 10.89 12.36 11.15
N ARG A 109 11.12 11.37 10.27
CA ARG A 109 10.60 11.36 8.88
C ARG A 109 9.91 10.04 8.57
N TYR A 110 8.64 10.13 8.20
CA TYR A 110 7.80 8.99 7.89
C TYR A 110 7.01 9.23 6.61
N LEU A 111 6.62 8.14 5.96
CA LEU A 111 5.65 8.11 4.89
C LEU A 111 4.52 7.17 5.27
N VAL A 112 3.28 7.58 5.08
CA VAL A 112 2.10 6.75 5.25
C VAL A 112 1.43 6.57 3.90
N CYS A 113 1.31 5.31 3.46
CA CYS A 113 0.56 4.94 2.27
C CYS A 113 -0.85 4.49 2.68
N VAL A 114 -1.88 5.10 2.09
CA VAL A 114 -3.30 4.92 2.43
C VAL A 114 -4.12 4.54 1.20
N ASN A 115 -5.30 3.94 1.40
CA ASN A 115 -6.14 3.52 0.29
C ASN A 115 -6.69 4.72 -0.51
N ALA A 116 -6.76 4.57 -1.83
CA ALA A 116 -7.22 5.61 -2.76
C ALA A 116 -8.58 6.23 -2.40
N ALA A 117 -9.55 5.38 -2.01
CA ALA A 117 -10.90 5.82 -1.64
C ALA A 117 -10.92 6.65 -0.34
N ASN A 118 -9.92 6.48 0.52
CA ASN A 118 -9.84 7.09 1.84
C ASN A 118 -8.79 8.21 1.92
N ALA A 119 -7.94 8.41 0.90
CA ALA A 119 -6.82 9.37 0.95
C ALA A 119 -7.17 10.75 1.53
N ALA A 120 -8.24 11.38 1.02
CA ALA A 120 -8.68 12.69 1.51
C ALA A 120 -9.26 12.62 2.94
N LYS A 121 -9.99 11.53 3.25
CA LYS A 121 -10.59 11.28 4.58
C LYS A 121 -9.49 11.08 5.61
N ASP A 122 -8.48 10.29 5.30
CA ASP A 122 -7.39 9.93 6.21
C ASP A 122 -6.45 11.09 6.44
N PHE A 123 -6.14 11.88 5.41
CA PHE A 123 -5.37 13.11 5.58
C PHE A 123 -6.10 14.09 6.51
N ALA A 124 -7.41 14.28 6.30
CA ALA A 124 -8.23 15.12 7.20
C ALA A 124 -8.30 14.55 8.62
N TRP A 125 -8.39 13.22 8.76
CA TRP A 125 -8.35 12.53 10.05
C TRP A 125 -7.05 12.79 10.80
N PHE A 126 -5.91 12.62 10.14
CA PHE A 126 -4.59 12.86 10.70
C PHE A 126 -4.43 14.31 11.15
N CYS A 127 -4.84 15.27 10.31
CA CYS A 127 -4.77 16.69 10.63
C CYS A 127 -5.67 17.06 11.83
N SER A 128 -6.92 16.58 11.84
CA SER A 128 -7.90 16.94 12.88
C SER A 128 -7.61 16.33 14.25
N HIS A 129 -6.91 15.19 14.30
CA HIS A 129 -6.53 14.51 15.54
C HIS A 129 -5.06 14.75 15.92
N ASN A 130 -4.35 15.60 15.19
CA ASN A 130 -2.99 15.96 15.53
C ASN A 130 -2.97 16.88 16.75
N ARG A 131 -2.54 16.31 17.88
CA ARG A 131 -2.28 17.03 19.14
C ARG A 131 -0.78 17.14 19.45
N PHE A 132 0.07 16.87 18.47
CA PHE A 132 1.50 16.71 18.62
C PHE A 132 2.25 17.72 17.75
N ASN A 133 3.52 17.98 18.07
CA ASN A 133 4.45 18.72 17.21
C ASN A 133 4.92 17.83 16.04
N ALA A 134 3.97 17.54 15.15
CA ALA A 134 4.14 16.80 13.92
C ALA A 134 3.48 17.55 12.76
N SER A 135 4.14 17.55 11.60
CA SER A 135 3.65 18.09 10.34
C SER A 135 3.14 16.96 9.45
N PHE A 136 2.02 17.20 8.79
CA PHE A 136 1.40 16.28 7.85
C PHE A 136 1.27 16.99 6.49
N VAL A 137 1.76 16.36 5.44
CA VAL A 137 1.69 16.89 4.07
C VAL A 137 1.14 15.81 3.16
N ASP A 138 0.03 16.10 2.49
CA ASP A 138 -0.48 15.28 1.39
C ASP A 138 0.51 15.39 0.21
N ALA A 139 1.18 14.28 -0.08
CA ALA A 139 2.18 14.14 -1.13
C ALA A 139 1.66 13.36 -2.34
N SER A 140 0.37 13.00 -2.35
CA SER A 140 -0.22 12.08 -3.34
C SER A 140 -0.12 12.65 -4.76
N ALA A 141 -0.39 13.95 -4.94
CA ALA A 141 -0.36 14.59 -6.25
C ALA A 141 1.03 14.65 -6.92
N GLY A 142 2.10 14.45 -6.14
CA GLY A 142 3.49 14.48 -6.64
C GLY A 142 4.20 13.13 -6.57
N THR A 143 3.51 12.07 -6.14
CA THR A 143 4.11 10.75 -5.92
C THR A 143 3.45 9.72 -6.80
N GLY A 144 4.21 9.13 -7.70
CA GLY A 144 3.84 7.95 -8.44
C GLY A 144 4.19 6.68 -7.69
N LEU A 145 3.40 5.62 -7.88
CA LEU A 145 3.61 4.34 -7.24
C LEU A 145 3.36 3.18 -8.21
N LEU A 146 4.39 2.36 -8.41
CA LEU A 146 4.30 1.11 -9.18
C LEU A 146 4.57 -0.08 -8.27
N ALA A 147 3.80 -1.16 -8.42
CA ALA A 147 4.13 -2.44 -7.77
C ALA A 147 4.68 -3.43 -8.80
N LEU A 148 5.89 -3.91 -8.57
CA LEU A 148 6.55 -4.97 -9.33
C LEU A 148 6.54 -6.25 -8.49
N GLN A 149 5.72 -7.23 -8.84
CA GLN A 149 5.38 -8.35 -7.96
C GLN A 149 5.53 -9.69 -8.68
N GLY A 150 5.95 -10.74 -7.99
CA GLY A 150 6.12 -12.09 -8.54
C GLY A 150 7.53 -12.64 -8.33
N PRO A 151 7.74 -13.96 -8.52
CA PRO A 151 9.02 -14.61 -8.26
C PRO A 151 10.19 -14.08 -9.09
N ALA A 152 9.93 -13.44 -10.24
CA ALA A 152 10.97 -12.80 -11.08
C ALA A 152 11.14 -11.29 -10.83
N ALA A 153 10.40 -10.69 -9.89
CA ALA A 153 10.41 -9.25 -9.63
C ALA A 153 11.80 -8.72 -9.28
N GLN A 154 12.58 -9.49 -8.51
CA GLN A 154 13.92 -9.09 -8.09
C GLN A 154 14.91 -9.09 -9.26
N GLU A 155 14.81 -10.07 -10.15
CA GLU A 155 15.62 -10.19 -11.36
C GLU A 155 15.32 -9.05 -12.34
N VAL A 156 14.04 -8.72 -12.54
CA VAL A 156 13.61 -7.55 -13.32
C VAL A 156 14.21 -6.27 -12.75
N LEU A 157 14.08 -6.04 -11.43
CA LEU A 157 14.58 -4.81 -10.81
C LEU A 157 16.11 -4.69 -10.91
N ARG A 158 16.85 -5.80 -10.75
CA ARG A 158 18.31 -5.85 -10.96
C ARG A 158 18.71 -5.60 -12.42
N ALA A 159 17.94 -6.11 -13.37
CA ALA A 159 18.21 -5.87 -14.79
C ALA A 159 17.97 -4.41 -15.17
N TYR A 160 16.96 -3.77 -14.57
CA TYR A 160 16.66 -2.36 -14.79
C TYR A 160 17.68 -1.43 -14.12
N ALA A 161 18.05 -1.71 -12.86
CA ALA A 161 19.00 -0.90 -12.09
C ALA A 161 20.13 -1.78 -11.51
N PRO A 162 21.15 -2.16 -12.30
CA PRO A 162 22.21 -3.07 -11.86
C PRO A 162 23.05 -2.53 -10.70
N ALA A 163 23.14 -1.21 -10.56
CA ALA A 163 23.84 -0.55 -9.46
C ALA A 163 23.03 -0.51 -8.14
N LEU A 164 21.74 -0.87 -8.18
CA LEU A 164 20.89 -0.87 -7.00
C LEU A 164 21.27 -2.01 -6.05
N ASP A 165 21.84 -1.63 -4.90
CA ASP A 165 22.08 -2.58 -3.83
C ASP A 165 20.78 -2.91 -3.08
N LEU A 166 20.24 -4.09 -3.40
CA LEU A 166 19.10 -4.72 -2.73
C LEU A 166 19.48 -5.50 -1.47
N SER A 167 20.77 -5.59 -1.12
CA SER A 167 21.18 -6.27 0.11
C SER A 167 20.60 -5.55 1.34
N GLY A 168 20.13 -6.32 2.32
CA GLY A 168 19.50 -5.78 3.53
C GLY A 168 18.08 -5.24 3.35
N LEU A 169 17.57 -5.08 2.12
CA LEU A 169 16.18 -4.72 1.85
C LEU A 169 15.29 -5.96 2.02
N LYS A 170 14.99 -6.33 3.28
CA LYS A 170 14.13 -7.48 3.63
C LYS A 170 12.64 -7.14 3.45
N TYR A 171 11.77 -8.13 3.60
CA TYR A 171 10.32 -7.91 3.63
C TYR A 171 9.93 -6.81 4.64
N PHE A 172 9.07 -5.87 4.23
CA PHE A 172 8.70 -4.67 4.99
C PHE A 172 9.89 -3.76 5.33
N HIS A 173 10.92 -3.74 4.49
CA HIS A 173 11.96 -2.70 4.51
C HIS A 173 11.82 -1.78 3.29
N CYS A 174 12.31 -0.55 3.42
CA CYS A 174 12.37 0.44 2.36
C CYS A 174 13.74 1.13 2.33
N LYS A 175 14.10 1.70 1.18
CA LYS A 175 15.35 2.45 0.98
C LYS A 175 15.10 3.61 0.01
N GLU A 176 15.49 4.82 0.41
CA GLU A 176 15.61 5.97 -0.50
C GLU A 176 16.86 5.74 -1.39
N VAL A 177 16.69 5.78 -2.71
CA VAL A 177 17.71 5.42 -3.71
C VAL A 177 17.62 6.31 -4.95
N VAL A 178 18.56 6.14 -5.87
CA VAL A 178 18.52 6.71 -7.22
C VAL A 178 18.51 5.56 -8.23
N LEU A 179 17.42 5.39 -8.97
CA LEU A 179 17.25 4.37 -10.00
C LEU A 179 17.63 4.96 -11.36
N GLU A 180 18.83 4.67 -11.87
CA GLU A 180 19.27 5.19 -13.18
C GLU A 180 19.12 6.73 -13.34
N GLY A 181 19.40 7.48 -12.27
CA GLY A 181 19.27 8.94 -12.22
C GLY A 181 17.94 9.45 -11.63
N LEU A 182 16.94 8.58 -11.46
CA LEU A 182 15.62 8.90 -10.89
C LEU A 182 15.61 8.78 -9.36
N PRO A 183 15.36 9.85 -8.58
CA PRO A 183 15.11 9.72 -7.15
C PRO A 183 13.90 8.83 -6.88
N ALA A 184 14.07 7.84 -6.02
CA ALA A 184 13.02 6.87 -5.72
C ALA A 184 13.08 6.39 -4.27
N MET A 185 11.98 5.83 -3.77
CA MET A 185 12.01 4.91 -2.64
C MET A 185 11.60 3.53 -3.13
N VAL A 186 12.43 2.52 -2.85
CA VAL A 186 12.12 1.11 -3.13
C VAL A 186 11.73 0.46 -1.81
N ALA A 187 10.54 -0.11 -1.75
CA ALA A 187 10.05 -0.89 -0.62
C ALA A 187 9.84 -2.34 -1.03
N ARG A 188 10.27 -3.31 -0.21
CA ARG A 188 9.95 -4.73 -0.43
C ARG A 188 8.62 -5.06 0.26
N THR A 189 7.56 -4.46 -0.27
CA THR A 189 6.16 -4.59 0.14
C THR A 189 5.32 -5.01 -1.07
N GLY A 190 4.10 -5.44 -0.81
CA GLY A 190 3.25 -6.00 -1.85
C GLY A 190 1.88 -6.42 -1.37
N TYR A 191 1.00 -6.67 -2.34
CA TYR A 191 -0.40 -7.03 -2.10
C TYR A 191 -0.82 -8.27 -2.90
N THR A 192 0.12 -9.19 -3.10
CA THR A 192 -0.06 -10.34 -3.99
C THR A 192 0.20 -11.69 -3.33
N GLY A 193 0.91 -11.71 -2.20
CA GLY A 193 1.41 -12.94 -1.57
C GLY A 193 2.72 -13.48 -2.16
N GLU A 194 3.23 -12.88 -3.24
CA GLU A 194 4.56 -13.14 -3.79
C GLU A 194 5.62 -12.18 -3.20
N ASP A 195 6.89 -12.46 -3.45
CA ASP A 195 7.94 -11.44 -3.31
C ASP A 195 7.73 -10.31 -4.34
N GLY A 196 8.27 -9.14 -4.05
CA GLY A 196 8.07 -7.99 -4.91
C GLY A 196 8.47 -6.68 -4.25
N PHE A 197 8.37 -5.62 -5.05
CA PHE A 197 8.73 -4.27 -4.68
C PHE A 197 7.63 -3.29 -5.02
N GLU A 198 7.57 -2.22 -4.27
CA GLU A 198 6.83 -1.00 -4.57
C GLU A 198 7.83 0.13 -4.78
N LEU A 199 7.65 0.85 -5.89
CA LEU A 199 8.56 1.89 -6.38
C LEU A 199 7.83 3.23 -6.29
N TYR A 200 8.21 4.03 -5.31
CA TYR A 200 7.71 5.39 -5.12
C TYR A 200 8.64 6.34 -5.87
N VAL A 201 8.11 7.09 -6.84
CA VAL A 201 8.88 7.98 -7.72
C VAL A 201 8.14 9.31 -7.93
N PRO A 202 8.77 10.37 -8.44
CA PRO A 202 8.06 11.55 -8.90
C PRO A 202 6.97 11.21 -9.92
N TRP A 203 5.80 11.85 -9.78
CA TRP A 203 4.60 11.58 -10.59
C TRP A 203 4.86 11.65 -12.10
N GLU A 204 5.64 12.64 -12.52
CA GLU A 204 5.99 12.92 -13.91
C GLU A 204 6.90 11.86 -14.54
N GLU A 205 7.61 11.07 -13.73
CA GLU A 205 8.59 10.06 -14.18
C GLU A 205 7.98 8.66 -14.34
N VAL A 206 6.76 8.46 -13.85
CA VAL A 206 6.08 7.15 -13.82
C VAL A 206 5.98 6.52 -15.21
N ALA A 207 5.61 7.32 -16.22
CA ALA A 207 5.38 6.80 -17.57
C ALA A 207 6.66 6.26 -18.22
N GLU A 208 7.79 6.95 -18.01
CA GLU A 208 9.08 6.50 -18.50
C GLU A 208 9.58 5.25 -17.75
N LEU A 209 9.46 5.24 -16.42
CA LEU A 209 9.80 4.10 -15.60
C LEU A 209 8.99 2.86 -15.98
N TRP A 210 7.67 3.01 -16.14
CA TRP A 210 6.76 1.92 -16.53
C TRP A 210 7.18 1.26 -17.85
N ARG A 211 7.38 2.07 -18.90
CA ARG A 211 7.79 1.57 -20.22
C ARG A 211 9.16 0.88 -20.15
N SER A 212 10.09 1.45 -19.40
CA SER A 212 11.45 0.91 -19.26
C SER A 212 11.46 -0.42 -18.51
N LEU A 213 10.70 -0.53 -17.41
CA LEU A 213 10.54 -1.78 -16.68
C LEU A 213 9.89 -2.86 -17.54
N LEU A 214 8.79 -2.55 -18.25
CA LEU A 214 8.14 -3.50 -19.17
C LEU A 214 9.09 -4.00 -20.25
N LYS A 215 9.87 -3.09 -20.85
CA LYS A 215 10.85 -3.45 -21.89
C LYS A 215 11.96 -4.35 -21.35
N VAL A 216 12.56 -4.01 -20.21
CA VAL A 216 13.65 -4.80 -19.61
C VAL A 216 13.12 -6.13 -19.06
N GLY A 217 11.91 -6.12 -18.51
CA GLY A 217 11.25 -7.25 -17.89
C GLY A 217 10.67 -8.28 -18.88
N GLU A 218 10.60 -7.97 -20.18
CA GLU A 218 10.01 -8.85 -21.20
C GLU A 218 10.65 -10.24 -21.19
N SER A 219 11.99 -10.30 -21.10
CA SER A 219 12.74 -11.57 -21.04
C SER A 219 12.53 -12.37 -19.75
N PHE A 220 11.97 -11.73 -18.71
CA PHE A 220 11.61 -12.33 -17.43
C PHE A 220 10.11 -12.64 -17.33
N GLY A 221 9.35 -12.42 -18.41
CA GLY A 221 7.90 -12.64 -18.43
C GLY A 221 7.09 -11.55 -17.73
N LEU A 222 7.67 -10.36 -17.51
CA LEU A 222 6.96 -9.22 -16.93
C LEU A 222 5.80 -8.79 -17.84
N LYS A 223 4.60 -8.63 -17.27
CA LYS A 223 3.44 -8.06 -17.96
C LYS A 223 2.76 -6.99 -17.12
N PRO A 224 2.04 -6.03 -17.74
CA PRO A 224 1.17 -5.14 -17.02
C PRO A 224 -0.05 -5.90 -16.48
N ILE A 225 -0.45 -5.61 -15.24
CA ILE A 225 -1.51 -6.34 -14.52
C ILE A 225 -2.60 -5.37 -14.05
N GLY A 226 -3.86 -5.73 -14.31
CA GLY A 226 -5.03 -4.95 -13.93
C GLY A 226 -5.59 -5.27 -12.54
N LEU A 227 -6.56 -4.46 -12.13
CA LEU A 227 -7.21 -4.55 -10.82
C LEU A 227 -7.92 -5.89 -10.57
N GLY A 228 -8.44 -6.55 -11.61
CA GLY A 228 -9.11 -7.85 -11.45
C GLY A 228 -8.15 -8.94 -10.96
N ALA A 229 -6.95 -8.99 -11.53
CA ALA A 229 -5.92 -9.91 -11.06
C ALA A 229 -5.41 -9.50 -9.66
N ARG A 230 -5.24 -8.19 -9.39
CA ARG A 230 -4.89 -7.69 -8.04
C ARG A 230 -5.85 -8.21 -6.97
N ASP A 231 -7.15 -8.14 -7.21
CA ASP A 231 -8.18 -8.63 -6.26
C ASP A 231 -8.14 -10.15 -6.07
N SER A 232 -7.90 -10.93 -7.13
CA SER A 232 -7.74 -12.38 -6.98
C SER A 232 -6.48 -12.76 -6.19
N LEU A 233 -5.35 -12.09 -6.44
CA LEU A 233 -4.07 -12.40 -5.80
C LEU A 233 -4.08 -12.09 -4.30
N ARG A 234 -4.63 -10.92 -3.93
CA ARG A 234 -4.75 -10.51 -2.52
C ARG A 234 -5.71 -11.43 -1.76
N LEU A 235 -6.80 -11.87 -2.40
CA LEU A 235 -7.78 -12.75 -1.77
C LEU A 235 -7.18 -14.11 -1.47
N GLU A 236 -6.44 -14.69 -2.43
CA GLU A 236 -5.67 -15.92 -2.19
C GLU A 236 -4.63 -15.77 -1.07
N ALA A 237 -3.96 -14.62 -1.00
CA ALA A 237 -3.03 -14.29 0.09
C ALA A 237 -3.72 -13.97 1.43
N CYS A 238 -5.06 -14.00 1.47
CA CYS A 238 -5.89 -13.63 2.62
C CYS A 238 -5.66 -12.19 3.11
N TYR A 239 -5.33 -11.27 2.20
CA TYR A 239 -5.22 -9.85 2.51
C TYR A 239 -6.60 -9.17 2.44
N SER A 240 -6.83 -8.28 3.40
CA SER A 240 -8.07 -7.53 3.52
C SER A 240 -8.14 -6.38 2.53
N LEU A 241 -9.34 -6.07 2.04
CA LEU A 241 -9.60 -4.89 1.24
C LEU A 241 -10.58 -3.98 1.98
N TYR A 242 -10.23 -2.69 2.12
CA TYR A 242 -11.14 -1.71 2.69
C TYR A 242 -12.44 -1.59 1.89
N GLY A 243 -13.57 -1.51 2.59
CA GLY A 243 -14.90 -1.58 1.99
C GLY A 243 -15.44 -3.01 1.81
N HIS A 244 -14.61 -4.03 1.98
CA HIS A 244 -15.01 -5.44 1.94
C HIS A 244 -14.85 -6.09 3.32
N GLU A 245 -13.62 -6.48 3.66
CA GLU A 245 -13.29 -7.08 4.95
C GLU A 245 -13.25 -6.02 6.06
N LEU A 246 -12.79 -4.81 5.74
CA LEU A 246 -12.58 -3.71 6.69
C LEU A 246 -13.60 -2.60 6.47
N ARG A 247 -14.20 -2.12 7.57
CA ARG A 247 -15.22 -1.07 7.58
C ARG A 247 -15.26 -0.38 8.95
N GLU A 248 -15.79 0.83 9.00
CA GLU A 248 -15.90 1.61 10.24
C GLU A 248 -16.91 1.01 11.25
N ASP A 249 -17.82 0.15 10.80
CA ASP A 249 -18.80 -0.57 11.63
C ASP A 249 -18.34 -1.98 12.06
N ARG A 250 -17.08 -2.33 11.77
CA ARG A 250 -16.44 -3.60 12.14
C ARG A 250 -15.14 -3.34 12.86
N SER A 251 -15.00 -3.91 14.04
CA SER A 251 -13.79 -3.69 14.83
C SER A 251 -12.56 -4.30 14.16
N ALA A 252 -11.37 -3.81 14.51
CA ALA A 252 -10.12 -4.43 14.08
C ALA A 252 -10.03 -5.91 14.51
N LEU A 253 -10.62 -6.28 15.67
CA LEU A 253 -10.58 -7.65 16.17
C LEU A 253 -11.52 -8.57 15.39
N GLU A 254 -12.74 -8.12 15.08
CA GLU A 254 -13.69 -8.86 14.21
C GLU A 254 -13.12 -9.08 12.81
N SER A 255 -12.38 -8.09 12.32
CA SER A 255 -11.75 -8.09 10.99
C SER A 255 -10.48 -8.96 10.92
N GLY A 256 -10.12 -9.67 11.99
CA GLY A 256 -8.93 -10.52 12.02
C GLY A 256 -7.60 -9.76 12.14
N LEU A 257 -7.65 -8.45 12.42
CA LEU A 257 -6.47 -7.58 12.53
C LEU A 257 -5.91 -7.51 13.96
N GLY A 258 -6.32 -8.40 14.87
CA GLY A 258 -5.82 -8.41 16.26
C GLY A 258 -4.30 -8.51 16.38
N TRP A 259 -3.61 -9.09 15.38
CA TRP A 259 -2.16 -9.20 15.35
C TRP A 259 -1.42 -7.86 15.21
N ILE A 260 -2.06 -6.81 14.65
CA ILE A 260 -1.52 -5.44 14.60
C ILE A 260 -1.99 -4.54 15.75
N VAL A 261 -2.96 -4.95 16.56
CA VAL A 261 -3.45 -4.14 17.68
C VAL A 261 -2.50 -4.30 18.88
N LYS A 262 -1.70 -3.27 19.19
CA LYS A 262 -0.70 -3.34 20.27
C LYS A 262 -1.14 -2.56 21.51
N PHE A 263 -1.91 -3.21 22.39
CA PHE A 263 -2.44 -2.57 23.61
C PHE A 263 -1.37 -2.04 24.59
N SER A 264 -0.15 -2.59 24.53
CA SER A 264 0.98 -2.24 25.40
C SER A 264 1.73 -0.98 24.97
N LYS A 265 1.47 -0.43 23.78
CA LYS A 265 2.21 0.75 23.27
C LYS A 265 1.79 2.09 23.88
N GLY A 266 0.79 2.10 24.75
CA GLY A 266 0.18 3.30 25.30
C GLY A 266 -1.18 3.61 24.68
N ASP A 267 -1.56 4.88 24.74
CA ASP A 267 -2.84 5.41 24.26
C ASP A 267 -2.89 5.51 22.72
N PHE A 268 -4.03 5.15 22.13
CA PHE A 268 -4.32 5.30 20.70
C PHE A 268 -5.84 5.32 20.48
N ILE A 269 -6.28 5.93 19.39
CA ILE A 269 -7.72 6.05 19.09
C ILE A 269 -8.33 4.64 18.91
N GLY A 270 -9.47 4.39 19.59
CA GLY A 270 -10.15 3.09 19.58
C GLY A 270 -9.65 2.08 20.61
N ARG A 271 -8.58 2.39 21.36
CA ARG A 271 -7.97 1.47 22.35
C ARG A 271 -8.95 0.98 23.40
N GLU A 272 -9.74 1.88 24.00
CA GLU A 272 -10.65 1.50 25.10
C GLU A 272 -11.76 0.56 24.64
N ALA A 273 -12.33 0.80 23.46
CA ALA A 273 -13.35 -0.07 22.88
C ALA A 273 -12.77 -1.45 22.58
N LEU A 274 -11.59 -1.51 21.95
CA LEU A 274 -10.93 -2.77 21.63
C LEU A 274 -10.45 -3.53 22.87
N LEU A 275 -10.10 -2.86 23.98
CA LEU A 275 -9.77 -3.53 25.24
C LEU A 275 -10.98 -4.24 25.84
N LYS A 276 -12.14 -3.58 25.83
CA LYS A 276 -13.41 -4.17 26.29
C LYS A 276 -13.76 -5.39 25.43
N GLU A 277 -13.66 -5.25 24.12
CA GLU A 277 -13.91 -6.35 23.18
C GLU A 277 -12.91 -7.49 23.34
N HIS A 278 -11.62 -7.20 23.51
CA HIS A 278 -10.60 -8.24 23.73
C HIS A 278 -10.90 -9.05 25.00
N ALA A 279 -11.42 -8.42 26.06
CA ALA A 279 -11.79 -9.12 27.28
C ALA A 279 -13.02 -10.03 27.11
N SER A 280 -13.99 -9.63 26.27
CA SER A 280 -15.22 -10.40 26.02
C SER A 280 -15.12 -11.39 24.85
N GLY A 281 -14.11 -11.23 23.99
CA GLY A 281 -14.02 -11.86 22.67
C GLY A 281 -14.85 -11.11 21.61
N PRO A 282 -14.39 -11.09 20.34
CA PRO A 282 -15.14 -10.46 19.25
C PRO A 282 -16.41 -11.26 18.91
N LYS A 283 -17.51 -10.58 18.59
CA LYS A 283 -18.80 -11.21 18.27
C LYS A 283 -18.83 -11.86 16.89
N ARG A 284 -17.99 -11.38 15.99
CA ARG A 284 -17.83 -11.85 14.60
C ARG A 284 -16.37 -12.15 14.33
N LYS A 285 -16.10 -12.96 13.31
CA LYS A 285 -14.74 -13.25 12.86
C LYS A 285 -14.71 -13.41 11.35
N SER A 286 -13.76 -12.74 10.68
CA SER A 286 -13.47 -12.99 9.27
C SER A 286 -12.82 -14.37 9.09
N VAL A 287 -13.38 -15.18 8.20
CA VAL A 287 -12.92 -16.55 7.88
C VAL A 287 -13.00 -16.79 6.37
N GLY A 288 -12.10 -17.62 5.84
CA GLY A 288 -12.13 -18.05 4.44
C GLY A 288 -13.13 -19.18 4.21
N PHE A 289 -13.78 -19.18 3.04
CA PHE A 289 -14.68 -20.24 2.60
C PHE A 289 -14.16 -20.87 1.30
N PHE A 290 -14.38 -22.17 1.16
CA PHE A 290 -14.31 -22.86 -0.12
C PHE A 290 -15.74 -23.17 -0.55
N VAL A 291 -16.12 -22.79 -1.77
CA VAL A 291 -17.46 -23.03 -2.32
C VAL A 291 -17.37 -24.22 -3.25
N GLU A 292 -18.17 -25.26 -2.96
CA GLU A 292 -18.34 -26.45 -3.79
C GLU A 292 -19.38 -26.25 -4.90
#